data_AF-A0A950QYB9-F1
#
_entry.id   AF-A0A950QYB9-F1
#
_cell.length_a   1.000
_cell.length_b   1.000
_cell.length_c   1.000
_cell.angle_alpha   90.00
_cell.angle_beta   90.00
_cell.angle_gamma   90.00
#
_symmetry.space_group_name_H-M   'P 1'
#
loop_
_entity.id
_entity.type
_entity.pdbx_description
1 polymer ?
#
loop_
_entity_poly.entity_id
_entity_poly.type
_entity_poly.pdbx_seq_one_letter_code
_entity_poly.pdbx_strand_id
1 'polypeptide(L)'
;MAAKCEVIAGGPISDRKGINLPGVKISTPSLSKKDIADAHFGVEQGVDFFALSFVRQARDVLRLRHLLEEVDAQQPIVAKIEKPDAVENLDSILDECDGLMVARGDLGVEMALERVPAIQKEIIEKARKRGRFVITATQMLESMIEHPLPTRAEVSDVANAIYDGTSAVMLSAETSAGKHPVESVQMMGRIACQTEYALRHKGFPQVWQTEDMTIPEIIADAAYHSARSADVVALAVGTSSGTSARLLARYRPPVPIYAFTASETVARQLSIVWGVEPIVAAEFHSTDEMLHEMETMLVESGRVRPRDSIVFVAGQPVGLRGSTNMLKLHRIGGLSK
;
A
#
# COMPACT_ATOMS: atom_id res chain seq x y z
N MET A 1 -8.95 -38.54 -18.36
CA MET A 1 -8.90 -39.09 -16.98
C MET A 1 -10.09 -38.55 -16.23
N ALA A 2 -10.70 -39.35 -15.37
CA ALA A 2 -11.75 -38.89 -14.45
C ALA A 2 -11.27 -39.14 -13.01
N ALA A 3 -11.46 -38.16 -12.13
CA ALA A 3 -11.23 -38.34 -10.70
C ALA A 3 -12.54 -38.81 -10.05
N LYS A 4 -12.47 -39.84 -9.21
CA LYS A 4 -13.60 -40.28 -8.40
C LYS A 4 -13.53 -39.55 -7.06
N CYS A 5 -14.56 -38.78 -6.75
CA CYS A 5 -14.64 -37.95 -5.55
C CYS A 5 -15.86 -38.33 -4.71
N GLU A 6 -15.80 -38.07 -3.41
CA GLU A 6 -16.93 -38.18 -2.47
C GLU A 6 -17.27 -36.78 -1.95
N VAL A 7 -18.57 -36.47 -1.85
CA VAL A 7 -19.04 -35.18 -1.33
C VAL A 7 -19.08 -35.25 0.19
N ILE A 8 -18.13 -34.58 0.85
CA ILE A 8 -18.08 -34.50 2.31
C ILE A 8 -18.97 -33.36 2.83
N ALA A 9 -18.97 -32.21 2.14
CA ALA A 9 -19.84 -31.07 2.43
C ALA A 9 -20.54 -30.61 1.14
N GLY A 10 -21.87 -30.64 1.14
CA GLY A 10 -22.69 -30.33 -0.02
C GLY A 10 -23.00 -28.83 -0.16
N GLY A 11 -23.32 -28.42 -1.39
CA GLY A 11 -23.74 -27.05 -1.71
C GLY A 11 -24.01 -26.88 -3.21
N PRO A 12 -24.61 -25.75 -3.63
CA PRO A 12 -24.81 -25.46 -5.04
C PRO A 12 -23.46 -25.19 -5.74
N ILE A 13 -23.31 -25.72 -6.95
CA ILE A 13 -22.17 -25.44 -7.84
C ILE A 13 -22.74 -24.79 -9.10
N SER A 14 -22.04 -23.80 -9.63
CA SER A 14 -22.37 -23.14 -10.90
C SER A 14 -21.18 -23.20 -11.86
N ASP A 15 -21.43 -22.81 -13.11
CA ASP A 15 -20.40 -22.78 -14.14
C ASP A 15 -19.21 -21.91 -13.75
N ARG A 16 -18.01 -22.37 -14.14
CA ARG A 16 -16.72 -21.66 -13.97
C ARG A 16 -16.36 -21.30 -12.52
N LYS A 17 -16.91 -22.01 -11.53
CA LYS A 17 -16.46 -21.90 -10.13
C LYS A 17 -15.02 -22.42 -9.98
N GLY A 18 -14.25 -21.73 -9.15
CA GLY A 18 -12.87 -22.12 -8.83
C GLY A 18 -12.80 -23.47 -8.12
N ILE A 19 -11.71 -24.19 -8.34
CA ILE A 19 -11.39 -25.43 -7.63
C ILE A 19 -10.04 -25.25 -6.96
N ASN A 20 -9.99 -25.51 -5.67
CA ASN A 20 -8.76 -25.49 -4.88
C ASN A 20 -8.32 -26.93 -4.60
N LEU A 21 -7.01 -27.16 -4.56
CA LEU A 21 -6.41 -28.47 -4.26
C LEU A 21 -5.40 -28.30 -3.11
N PRO A 22 -5.85 -28.11 -1.87
CA PRO A 22 -4.97 -27.84 -0.74
C PRO A 22 -3.93 -28.96 -0.56
N GLY A 23 -2.67 -28.57 -0.34
CA GLY A 23 -1.55 -29.50 -0.15
C GLY A 23 -1.03 -30.18 -1.42
N VAL A 24 -1.58 -29.88 -2.60
CA VAL A 24 -1.10 -30.42 -3.88
C VAL A 24 -0.18 -29.42 -4.57
N LYS A 25 1.04 -29.84 -4.91
CA LYS A 25 1.95 -29.04 -5.75
C LYS A 25 1.47 -29.03 -7.19
N ILE A 26 0.80 -27.96 -7.59
CA ILE A 26 0.34 -27.74 -8.97
C ILE A 26 1.50 -27.21 -9.82
N SER A 27 1.80 -27.86 -10.94
CA SER A 27 2.90 -27.50 -11.86
C SER A 27 2.56 -26.36 -12.84
N THR A 28 1.41 -25.70 -12.68
CA THR A 28 1.00 -24.62 -13.57
C THR A 28 1.97 -23.43 -13.48
N PRO A 29 2.29 -22.80 -14.62
CA PRO A 29 3.09 -21.58 -14.61
C PRO A 29 2.36 -20.47 -13.82
N SER A 30 3.12 -19.56 -13.23
CA SER A 30 2.59 -18.37 -12.55
C SER A 30 1.94 -17.35 -13.49
N LEU A 31 2.28 -17.40 -14.78
CA LEU A 31 1.66 -16.61 -15.84
C LEU A 31 1.13 -17.55 -16.92
N SER A 32 -0.18 -17.47 -17.17
CA SER A 32 -0.81 -18.10 -18.32
C SER A 32 -0.61 -17.24 -19.58
N LYS A 33 -0.96 -17.80 -20.75
CA LYS A 33 -0.98 -17.02 -22.01
C LYS A 33 -1.93 -15.83 -21.92
N LYS A 34 -3.04 -15.96 -21.18
CA LYS A 34 -3.98 -14.88 -20.95
C LYS A 34 -3.36 -13.79 -20.08
N ASP A 35 -2.70 -14.16 -18.98
CA ASP A 35 -2.08 -13.18 -18.07
C ASP A 35 -1.01 -12.35 -18.79
N ILE A 36 -0.25 -12.95 -19.70
CA ILE A 36 0.73 -12.24 -20.55
C ILE A 36 0.02 -11.22 -21.46
N ALA A 37 -1.06 -11.63 -22.13
CA ALA A 37 -1.83 -10.74 -22.99
C ALA A 37 -2.50 -9.59 -22.19
N ASP A 38 -3.04 -9.89 -21.02
CA ASP A 38 -3.64 -8.91 -20.12
C ASP A 38 -2.58 -7.94 -19.57
N ALA A 39 -1.34 -8.40 -19.32
CA ALA A 39 -0.23 -7.55 -18.91
C ALA A 39 0.14 -6.54 -20.02
N HIS A 40 0.29 -6.98 -21.26
CA HIS A 40 0.53 -6.08 -22.39
C HIS A 40 -0.62 -5.08 -22.58
N PHE A 41 -1.86 -5.55 -22.52
CA PHE A 41 -3.03 -4.67 -22.57
C PHE A 41 -3.02 -3.63 -21.44
N GLY A 42 -2.68 -4.04 -20.20
CA GLY A 42 -2.56 -3.12 -19.08
C GLY A 42 -1.49 -2.04 -19.30
N VAL A 43 -0.34 -2.41 -19.88
CA VAL A 43 0.71 -1.45 -20.24
C VAL A 43 0.20 -0.45 -21.28
N GLU A 44 -0.48 -0.92 -22.33
CA GLU A 44 -1.08 -0.07 -23.36
C GLU A 44 -2.13 0.91 -22.79
N GLN A 45 -2.90 0.48 -21.80
CA GLN A 45 -3.89 1.32 -21.12
C GLN A 45 -3.28 2.23 -20.04
N GLY A 46 -1.98 2.13 -19.77
CA GLY A 46 -1.31 2.94 -18.76
C GLY A 46 -1.79 2.67 -17.33
N VAL A 47 -2.13 1.42 -17.01
CA VAL A 47 -2.51 1.05 -15.63
C VAL A 47 -1.38 1.36 -14.66
N ASP A 48 -1.71 1.75 -13.44
CA ASP A 48 -0.70 2.17 -12.45
C ASP A 48 -0.06 0.99 -11.70
N PHE A 49 -0.72 -0.17 -11.65
CA PHE A 49 -0.28 -1.35 -10.89
C PHE A 49 -0.67 -2.66 -11.58
N PHE A 50 0.13 -3.71 -11.37
CA PHE A 50 -0.24 -5.09 -11.68
C PHE A 50 -0.32 -5.94 -10.42
N ALA A 51 -1.45 -6.60 -10.17
CA ALA A 51 -1.59 -7.55 -9.08
C ALA A 51 -1.45 -8.99 -9.59
N LEU A 52 -0.38 -9.69 -9.18
CA LEU A 52 -0.09 -11.05 -9.61
C LEU A 52 -0.75 -12.06 -8.66
N SER A 53 -1.65 -12.89 -9.19
CA SER A 53 -2.37 -13.93 -8.43
C SER A 53 -1.54 -15.20 -8.27
N PHE A 54 -1.85 -16.00 -7.26
CA PHE A 54 -1.23 -17.31 -7.01
C PHE A 54 0.31 -17.28 -6.97
N VAL A 55 0.90 -16.18 -6.50
CA VAL A 55 2.34 -16.10 -6.26
C VAL A 55 2.72 -17.19 -5.26
N ARG A 56 3.86 -17.85 -5.47
CA ARG A 56 4.41 -18.87 -4.56
C ARG A 56 5.83 -18.56 -4.12
N GLN A 57 6.56 -17.76 -4.88
CA GLN A 57 8.00 -17.51 -4.71
C GLN A 57 8.45 -16.29 -5.54
N ALA A 58 9.63 -15.76 -5.22
CA ALA A 58 10.24 -14.61 -5.89
C ALA A 58 10.27 -14.70 -7.43
N ARG A 59 10.61 -15.86 -8.00
CA ARG A 59 10.69 -16.04 -9.47
C ARG A 59 9.37 -15.78 -10.20
N ASP A 60 8.24 -15.90 -9.53
CA ASP A 60 6.94 -15.60 -10.14
C ASP A 60 6.79 -14.09 -10.40
N VAL A 61 7.22 -13.27 -9.44
CA VAL A 61 7.22 -11.80 -9.54
C VAL A 61 8.25 -11.33 -10.59
N LEU A 62 9.46 -11.88 -10.56
CA LEU A 62 10.51 -11.57 -11.53
C LEU A 62 10.10 -11.89 -12.97
N ARG A 63 9.31 -12.94 -13.17
CA ARG A 63 8.82 -13.29 -14.51
C ARG A 63 7.89 -12.22 -15.07
N LEU A 64 6.98 -11.68 -14.25
CA LEU A 64 6.14 -10.55 -14.66
C LEU A 64 6.99 -9.28 -14.83
N ARG A 65 7.97 -9.03 -13.95
CA ARG A 65 8.89 -7.90 -14.06
C ARG A 65 9.60 -7.89 -15.42
N HIS A 66 10.24 -9.01 -15.79
CA HIS A 66 10.92 -9.12 -17.08
C HIS A 66 9.99 -8.89 -18.27
N LEU A 67 8.75 -9.40 -18.21
CA LEU A 67 7.75 -9.19 -19.27
C LEU A 67 7.41 -7.70 -19.44
N LEU A 68 7.30 -6.94 -18.34
CA LEU A 68 7.07 -5.51 -18.38
C LEU A 68 8.31 -4.77 -18.91
N GLU A 69 9.50 -5.15 -18.46
CA GLU A 69 10.77 -4.56 -18.91
C GLU A 69 11.03 -4.76 -20.41
N GLU A 70 10.61 -5.89 -20.99
CA GLU A 70 10.69 -6.15 -22.44
C GLU A 70 9.94 -5.14 -23.31
N VAL A 71 8.97 -4.42 -22.72
CA VAL A 71 8.19 -3.35 -23.38
C VAL A 71 8.41 -1.98 -22.73
N ASP A 72 9.56 -1.80 -22.06
CA ASP A 72 9.96 -0.57 -21.36
C ASP A 72 8.95 -0.10 -20.28
N ALA A 73 8.15 -1.02 -19.76
CA ALA A 73 7.19 -0.79 -18.68
C ALA A 73 7.84 -1.00 -17.30
N GLN A 74 7.44 -0.19 -16.32
CA GLN A 74 8.03 -0.13 -14.98
C GLN A 74 6.96 -0.05 -13.88
N GLN A 75 5.74 -0.47 -14.20
CA GLN A 75 4.62 -0.47 -13.27
C GLN A 75 4.94 -1.32 -12.03
N PRO A 76 4.59 -0.84 -10.83
CA PRO A 76 4.69 -1.60 -9.61
C PRO A 76 3.91 -2.92 -9.65
N ILE A 77 4.53 -3.98 -9.11
CA ILE A 77 3.92 -5.31 -8.99
C ILE A 77 3.49 -5.57 -7.55
N VAL A 78 2.21 -5.92 -7.39
CA VAL A 78 1.61 -6.35 -6.13
C VAL A 78 1.50 -7.87 -6.11
N ALA A 79 2.25 -8.54 -5.23
CA ALA A 79 2.14 -9.99 -5.09
C ALA A 79 0.94 -10.35 -4.19
N LYS A 80 0.00 -11.15 -4.70
CA LYS A 80 -1.13 -11.64 -3.91
C LYS A 80 -0.73 -12.89 -3.13
N ILE A 81 -0.79 -12.79 -1.81
CA ILE A 81 -0.43 -13.87 -0.88
C ILE A 81 -1.67 -14.71 -0.60
N GLU A 82 -1.79 -15.80 -1.35
CA GLU A 82 -2.97 -16.68 -1.41
C GLU A 82 -2.62 -18.15 -1.18
N LYS A 83 -1.33 -18.49 -1.28
CA LYS A 83 -0.81 -19.85 -1.24
C LYS A 83 0.08 -20.05 -0.02
N PRO A 84 0.06 -21.25 0.61
CA PRO A 84 0.97 -21.58 1.71
C PRO A 84 2.44 -21.34 1.34
N ASP A 85 2.84 -21.72 0.11
CA ASP A 85 4.20 -21.51 -0.40
C ASP A 85 4.61 -20.02 -0.37
N ALA A 86 3.68 -19.09 -0.64
CA ALA A 86 3.98 -17.66 -0.58
C ALA A 86 4.15 -17.14 0.83
N VAL A 87 3.46 -17.72 1.82
CA VAL A 87 3.68 -17.40 3.24
C VAL A 87 5.07 -17.90 3.66
N GLU A 88 5.45 -19.10 3.24
CA GLU A 88 6.78 -19.67 3.53
C GLU A 88 7.92 -18.90 2.86
N ASN A 89 7.71 -18.44 1.61
CA ASN A 89 8.71 -17.70 0.83
C ASN A 89 8.57 -16.17 0.93
N LEU A 90 7.80 -15.67 1.90
CA LEU A 90 7.36 -14.28 1.99
C LEU A 90 8.53 -13.28 1.92
N ASP A 91 9.62 -13.58 2.62
CA ASP A 91 10.79 -12.71 2.66
C ASP A 91 11.42 -12.54 1.26
N SER A 92 11.58 -13.62 0.49
CA SER A 92 12.10 -13.55 -0.87
C SER A 92 11.14 -12.86 -1.85
N ILE A 93 9.83 -13.00 -1.66
CA ILE A 93 8.83 -12.34 -2.50
C ILE A 93 8.85 -10.82 -2.27
N LEU A 94 8.96 -10.40 -1.01
CA LEU A 94 9.01 -9.00 -0.62
C LEU A 94 10.22 -8.24 -1.17
N ASP A 95 11.33 -8.94 -1.40
CA ASP A 95 12.53 -8.35 -1.97
C ASP A 95 12.31 -7.99 -3.46
N GLU A 96 11.44 -8.73 -4.17
CA GLU A 96 11.19 -8.55 -5.62
C GLU A 96 9.90 -7.78 -5.99
N CYS A 97 8.94 -7.64 -5.06
CA CYS A 97 7.68 -6.94 -5.31
C CYS A 97 7.67 -5.50 -4.78
N ASP A 98 6.77 -4.67 -5.28
CA ASP A 98 6.59 -3.28 -4.84
C ASP A 98 5.54 -3.14 -3.73
N GLY A 99 4.59 -4.08 -3.70
CA GLY A 99 3.57 -4.19 -2.67
C GLY A 99 3.04 -5.61 -2.53
N LEU A 100 2.26 -5.84 -1.47
CA LEU A 100 1.59 -7.10 -1.21
C LEU A 100 0.08 -6.93 -1.12
N MET A 101 -0.65 -8.01 -1.40
CA MET A 101 -2.07 -8.13 -1.09
C MET A 101 -2.29 -9.37 -0.22
N VAL A 102 -2.86 -9.18 0.97
CA VAL A 102 -3.32 -10.28 1.83
C VAL A 102 -4.71 -10.69 1.36
N ALA A 103 -4.79 -11.73 0.53
CA ALA A 103 -6.03 -12.22 -0.07
C ALA A 103 -6.62 -13.34 0.79
N ARG A 104 -7.38 -12.93 1.81
CA ARG A 104 -7.80 -13.76 2.96
C ARG A 104 -8.77 -14.86 2.58
N GLY A 105 -9.67 -14.60 1.62
CA GLY A 105 -10.63 -15.58 1.11
C GLY A 105 -9.91 -16.79 0.49
N ASP A 106 -8.99 -16.55 -0.44
CA ASP A 106 -8.21 -17.62 -1.07
C ASP A 106 -7.28 -18.31 -0.07
N LEU A 107 -6.59 -17.52 0.77
CA LEU A 107 -5.68 -18.06 1.78
C LEU A 107 -6.41 -18.95 2.80
N GLY A 108 -7.64 -18.58 3.19
CA GLY A 108 -8.48 -19.34 4.11
C GLY A 108 -9.05 -20.64 3.52
N VAL A 109 -9.01 -20.81 2.20
CA VAL A 109 -9.33 -22.10 1.55
C VAL A 109 -8.11 -23.03 1.55
N GLU A 110 -6.90 -22.48 1.44
CA GLU A 110 -5.66 -23.26 1.34
C GLU A 110 -5.00 -23.54 2.71
N MET A 111 -5.39 -22.80 3.75
CA MET A 111 -4.83 -22.91 5.11
C MET A 111 -5.94 -22.96 6.17
N ALA A 112 -5.59 -23.43 7.37
CA ALA A 112 -6.52 -23.42 8.49
C ALA A 112 -6.98 -21.98 8.82
N LEU A 113 -8.30 -21.76 8.88
CA LEU A 113 -8.92 -20.43 9.00
C LEU A 113 -8.43 -19.67 10.24
N GLU A 114 -8.24 -20.37 11.35
CA GLU A 114 -7.76 -19.80 12.61
C GLU A 114 -6.31 -19.25 12.53
N ARG A 115 -5.53 -19.66 11.52
CA ARG A 115 -4.17 -19.16 11.30
C ARG A 115 -4.13 -17.87 10.48
N VAL A 116 -5.16 -17.60 9.67
CA VAL A 116 -5.18 -16.47 8.71
C VAL A 116 -4.97 -15.12 9.41
N PRO A 117 -5.59 -14.80 10.56
CA PRO A 117 -5.36 -13.53 11.25
C PRO A 117 -3.90 -13.32 11.70
N ALA A 118 -3.23 -14.39 12.14
CA ALA A 118 -1.83 -14.30 12.55
C ALA A 118 -0.91 -14.10 11.33
N ILE A 119 -1.19 -14.79 10.22
CA ILE A 119 -0.44 -14.65 8.96
C ILE A 119 -0.61 -13.25 8.38
N GLN A 120 -1.82 -12.68 8.41
CA GLN A 120 -2.06 -11.28 8.00
C GLN A 120 -1.13 -10.31 8.74
N LYS A 121 -1.06 -10.42 10.07
CA LYS A 121 -0.22 -9.56 10.90
C LYS A 121 1.26 -9.68 10.51
N GLU A 122 1.74 -10.91 10.34
CA GLU A 122 3.12 -11.18 9.90
C GLU A 122 3.42 -10.55 8.53
N ILE A 123 2.52 -10.72 7.56
CA ILE A 123 2.66 -10.16 6.21
C ILE A 123 2.75 -8.63 6.27
N ILE A 124 1.82 -7.99 6.99
CA ILE A 124 1.76 -6.54 7.12
C ILE A 124 3.03 -6.01 7.80
N GLU A 125 3.47 -6.63 8.90
CA GLU A 125 4.67 -6.22 9.62
C GLU A 125 5.92 -6.32 8.74
N LYS A 126 6.15 -7.47 8.09
CA LYS A 126 7.30 -7.69 7.21
C LYS A 126 7.30 -6.77 5.99
N ALA A 127 6.12 -6.50 5.40
CA ALA A 127 5.98 -5.56 4.29
C ALA A 127 6.36 -4.15 4.71
N ARG A 128 5.84 -3.67 5.84
CA ARG A 128 6.15 -2.33 6.35
C ARG A 128 7.64 -2.19 6.68
N LYS A 129 8.27 -3.22 7.26
CA LYS A 129 9.71 -3.21 7.57
C LYS A 129 10.57 -2.99 6.30
N ARG A 130 10.13 -3.52 5.16
CA ARG A 130 10.79 -3.34 3.85
C ARG A 130 10.28 -2.12 3.06
N GLY A 131 9.39 -1.30 3.64
CA GLY A 131 8.82 -0.14 2.95
C GLY A 131 7.89 -0.50 1.78
N ARG A 132 7.38 -1.73 1.73
CA ARG A 132 6.39 -2.17 0.74
C ARG A 132 4.99 -1.80 1.22
N PHE A 133 4.14 -1.30 0.32
CA PHE A 133 2.74 -1.08 0.67
C PHE A 133 2.00 -2.42 0.72
N VAL A 134 0.98 -2.52 1.56
CA VAL A 134 0.19 -3.74 1.73
C VAL A 134 -1.29 -3.42 1.67
N ILE A 135 -2.02 -4.27 0.94
CA ILE A 135 -3.47 -4.20 0.77
C ILE A 135 -4.08 -5.36 1.53
N THR A 136 -4.99 -5.09 2.46
CA THR A 136 -5.81 -6.15 3.05
C THR A 136 -7.08 -6.32 2.22
N ALA A 137 -7.32 -7.53 1.72
CA ALA A 137 -8.30 -7.80 0.69
C ALA A 137 -9.24 -8.94 1.05
N THR A 138 -10.40 -8.94 0.37
CA THR A 138 -11.52 -9.92 0.46
C THR A 138 -12.18 -9.98 1.84
N GLN A 139 -13.47 -10.31 1.90
CA GLN A 139 -14.22 -10.48 3.16
C GLN A 139 -14.16 -9.28 4.12
N MET A 140 -14.06 -8.05 3.60
CA MET A 140 -13.97 -6.86 4.45
C MET A 140 -15.36 -6.42 4.92
N LEU A 141 -16.28 -6.18 3.98
CA LEU A 141 -17.67 -5.77 4.24
C LEU A 141 -18.63 -6.65 3.43
N GLU A 142 -18.36 -7.96 3.35
CA GLU A 142 -19.00 -8.89 2.42
C GLU A 142 -20.54 -8.91 2.51
N SER A 143 -21.11 -8.79 3.71
CA SER A 143 -22.55 -8.68 3.91
C SER A 143 -23.18 -7.48 3.20
N MET A 144 -22.38 -6.44 2.90
CA MET A 144 -22.84 -5.27 2.17
C MET A 144 -23.06 -5.48 0.67
N ILE A 145 -22.71 -6.66 0.14
CA ILE A 145 -23.14 -7.08 -1.20
C ILE A 145 -24.68 -7.08 -1.26
N GLU A 146 -25.33 -7.56 -0.21
CA GLU A 146 -26.79 -7.71 -0.15
C GLU A 146 -27.47 -6.66 0.75
N HIS A 147 -26.77 -6.20 1.80
CA HIS A 147 -27.33 -5.36 2.85
C HIS A 147 -26.74 -3.95 2.87
N PRO A 148 -27.49 -2.91 3.28
CA PRO A 148 -26.98 -1.54 3.32
C PRO A 148 -26.04 -1.25 4.50
N LEU A 149 -25.90 -2.18 5.44
CA LEU A 149 -25.05 -2.05 6.62
C LEU A 149 -24.27 -3.35 6.86
N PRO A 150 -23.00 -3.26 7.31
CA PRO A 150 -22.21 -4.42 7.65
C PRO A 150 -22.56 -4.95 9.04
N THR A 151 -22.09 -6.14 9.33
CA THR A 151 -22.08 -6.71 10.67
C THR A 151 -21.04 -6.04 11.56
N ARG A 152 -21.18 -6.19 12.88
CA ARG A 152 -20.17 -5.71 13.84
C ARG A 152 -18.83 -6.43 13.69
N ALA A 153 -18.86 -7.69 13.27
CA ALA A 153 -17.66 -8.49 13.05
C ALA A 153 -16.83 -7.92 11.88
N GLU A 154 -17.47 -7.59 10.76
CA GLU A 154 -16.83 -6.94 9.60
C GLU A 154 -16.24 -5.57 9.95
N VAL A 155 -16.99 -4.75 10.71
CA VAL A 155 -16.46 -3.47 11.20
C VAL A 155 -15.20 -3.67 12.05
N SER A 156 -15.23 -4.66 12.95
CA SER A 156 -14.07 -5.00 13.77
C SER A 156 -12.89 -5.53 12.95
N ASP A 157 -13.17 -6.27 11.89
CA ASP A 157 -12.17 -6.87 11.01
C ASP A 157 -11.43 -5.80 10.18
N VAL A 158 -12.18 -4.88 9.56
CA VAL A 158 -11.62 -3.68 8.89
C VAL A 158 -10.76 -2.88 9.86
N ALA A 159 -11.26 -2.61 11.07
CA ALA A 159 -10.51 -1.85 12.07
C ALA A 159 -9.20 -2.58 12.48
N ASN A 160 -9.23 -3.91 12.63
CA ASN A 160 -8.04 -4.69 12.96
C ASN A 160 -7.01 -4.67 11.83
N ALA A 161 -7.41 -4.73 10.55
CA ALA A 161 -6.48 -4.58 9.43
C ALA A 161 -5.73 -3.24 9.47
N ILE A 162 -6.41 -2.17 9.89
CA ILE A 162 -5.81 -0.84 10.08
C ILE A 162 -4.90 -0.83 11.31
N TYR A 163 -5.32 -1.43 12.44
CA TYR A 163 -4.46 -1.56 13.62
C TYR A 163 -3.20 -2.38 13.37
N ASP A 164 -3.24 -3.35 12.45
CA ASP A 164 -2.06 -4.10 12.01
C ASP A 164 -1.10 -3.23 11.20
N GLY A 165 -1.61 -2.13 10.63
CA GLY A 165 -0.85 -1.15 9.87
C GLY A 165 -0.94 -1.35 8.37
N THR A 166 -2.04 -1.90 7.85
CA THR A 166 -2.25 -2.00 6.41
C THR A 166 -2.13 -0.63 5.72
N SER A 167 -1.65 -0.60 4.47
CA SER A 167 -1.59 0.66 3.71
C SER A 167 -2.94 0.98 3.08
N ALA A 168 -3.68 -0.04 2.65
CA ALA A 168 -4.98 0.09 2.02
C ALA A 168 -5.90 -1.08 2.37
N VAL A 169 -7.20 -0.81 2.33
CA VAL A 169 -8.28 -1.78 2.49
C VAL A 169 -9.04 -1.91 1.18
N MET A 170 -9.39 -3.12 0.77
CA MET A 170 -9.97 -3.38 -0.56
C MET A 170 -11.37 -3.96 -0.46
N LEU A 171 -12.32 -3.32 -1.16
CA LEU A 171 -13.63 -3.87 -1.46
C LEU A 171 -13.58 -4.68 -2.77
N SER A 172 -14.25 -5.82 -2.81
CA SER A 172 -14.26 -6.75 -3.95
C SER A 172 -15.65 -6.80 -4.59
N ALA A 173 -16.48 -7.78 -4.21
CA ALA A 173 -17.83 -7.92 -4.73
C ALA A 173 -18.76 -6.82 -4.22
N GLU A 174 -18.46 -6.22 -3.06
CA GLU A 174 -19.23 -5.13 -2.45
C GLU A 174 -19.44 -3.96 -3.42
N THR A 175 -18.42 -3.63 -4.22
CA THR A 175 -18.46 -2.53 -5.20
C THR A 175 -18.63 -2.99 -6.64
N SER A 176 -18.11 -4.16 -7.01
CA SER A 176 -18.13 -4.62 -8.40
C SER A 176 -19.47 -5.23 -8.84
N ALA A 177 -20.19 -5.87 -7.91
CA ALA A 177 -21.45 -6.57 -8.21
C ALA A 177 -22.52 -6.41 -7.12
N GLY A 178 -22.20 -5.76 -6.00
CA GLY A 178 -23.08 -5.56 -4.85
C GLY A 178 -24.19 -4.55 -5.10
N LYS A 179 -25.23 -4.62 -4.27
CA LYS A 179 -26.41 -3.75 -4.31
C LYS A 179 -26.17 -2.37 -3.69
N HIS A 180 -25.13 -2.22 -2.86
CA HIS A 180 -24.85 -1.00 -2.08
C HIS A 180 -23.38 -0.53 -2.25
N PRO A 181 -22.90 -0.31 -3.50
CA PRO A 181 -21.49 -0.04 -3.76
C PRO A 181 -21.01 1.30 -3.17
N VAL A 182 -21.84 2.34 -3.22
CA VAL A 182 -21.50 3.68 -2.70
C VAL A 182 -21.45 3.65 -1.17
N GLU A 183 -22.44 3.03 -0.55
CA GLU A 183 -22.56 2.87 0.90
C GLU A 183 -21.39 2.06 1.45
N SER A 184 -20.95 1.03 0.72
CA SER A 184 -19.77 0.22 1.07
C SER A 184 -18.51 1.06 1.13
N VAL A 185 -18.26 1.91 0.13
CA VAL A 185 -17.09 2.83 0.12
C VAL A 185 -17.19 3.85 1.26
N GLN A 186 -18.36 4.46 1.47
CA GLN A 186 -18.56 5.42 2.56
C GLN A 186 -18.39 4.77 3.93
N MET A 187 -18.87 3.54 4.11
CA MET A 187 -18.71 2.80 5.36
C MET A 187 -17.26 2.46 5.62
N MET A 188 -16.53 1.95 4.61
CA MET A 188 -15.10 1.70 4.69
C MET A 188 -14.33 2.97 5.11
N GLY A 189 -14.63 4.10 4.49
CA GLY A 189 -14.04 5.40 4.84
C GLY A 189 -14.33 5.83 6.28
N ARG A 190 -15.57 5.69 6.75
CA ARG A 190 -15.94 6.02 8.15
C ARG A 190 -15.20 5.15 9.16
N ILE A 191 -15.10 3.85 8.91
CA ILE A 191 -14.35 2.93 9.79
C ILE A 191 -12.88 3.36 9.82
N ALA A 192 -12.28 3.61 8.66
CA ALA A 192 -10.89 4.02 8.57
C ALA A 192 -10.61 5.32 9.35
N CYS A 193 -11.39 6.38 9.11
CA CYS A 193 -11.22 7.65 9.82
C CYS A 193 -11.37 7.49 11.34
N GLN A 194 -12.36 6.71 11.80
CA GLN A 194 -12.57 6.49 13.23
C GLN A 194 -11.42 5.70 13.87
N THR A 195 -10.93 4.67 13.19
CA THR A 195 -9.82 3.83 13.66
C THR A 195 -8.50 4.62 13.70
N GLU A 196 -8.22 5.41 12.66
CA GLU A 196 -7.02 6.26 12.60
C GLU A 196 -7.05 7.38 13.64
N TYR A 197 -8.21 7.98 13.90
CA TYR A 197 -8.37 8.97 14.96
C TYR A 197 -7.93 8.42 16.33
N ALA A 198 -8.28 7.17 16.64
CA ALA A 198 -7.85 6.51 17.87
C ALA A 198 -6.32 6.25 17.92
N LEU A 199 -5.66 6.14 16.76
CA LEU A 199 -4.21 5.93 16.65
C LEU A 199 -3.40 7.24 16.74
N ARG A 200 -3.93 8.35 16.21
CA ARG A 200 -3.21 9.63 16.02
C ARG A 200 -2.51 10.16 17.27
N HIS A 201 -3.04 9.93 18.46
CA HIS A 201 -2.41 10.42 19.71
C HIS A 201 -1.14 9.67 20.12
N LYS A 202 -0.92 8.44 19.64
CA LYS A 202 0.27 7.63 20.01
C LYS A 202 1.17 7.32 18.82
N GLY A 203 0.65 7.42 17.59
CA GLY A 203 1.28 6.85 16.40
C GLY A 203 1.38 5.33 16.51
N PHE A 204 1.92 4.68 15.48
CA PHE A 204 2.34 3.29 15.64
C PHE A 204 3.57 3.24 16.56
N PRO A 205 3.55 2.45 17.65
CA PRO A 205 4.63 2.47 18.65
C PRO A 205 5.92 1.79 18.18
N GLN A 206 5.82 0.88 17.20
CA GLN A 206 6.97 0.15 16.67
C GLN A 206 7.67 0.95 15.56
N VAL A 207 8.85 1.45 15.91
CA VAL A 207 9.90 1.83 14.97
C VAL A 207 10.94 0.71 15.05
N TRP A 208 11.22 0.01 13.96
CA TRP A 208 12.24 -1.02 13.97
C TRP A 208 13.61 -0.34 14.07
N GLN A 209 14.41 -0.72 15.06
CA GLN A 209 15.82 -0.34 15.08
C GLN A 209 16.57 -1.24 14.10
N THR A 210 17.09 -0.64 13.04
CA THR A 210 18.04 -1.26 12.12
C THR A 210 19.43 -0.77 12.48
N GLU A 211 20.36 -1.70 12.71
CA GLU A 211 21.75 -1.38 13.10
C GLU A 211 22.51 -0.66 11.95
N ASP A 212 22.10 -0.89 10.70
CA ASP A 212 22.74 -0.33 9.49
C ASP A 212 21.77 0.50 8.64
N MET A 213 21.36 1.67 9.14
CA MET A 213 20.49 2.57 8.36
C MET A 213 21.25 3.33 7.27
N THR A 214 20.68 3.38 6.07
CA THR A 214 21.12 4.28 5.00
C THR A 214 20.79 5.74 5.31
N ILE A 215 21.41 6.69 4.61
CA ILE A 215 21.13 8.14 4.78
C ILE A 215 19.62 8.46 4.62
N PRO A 216 18.92 8.00 3.56
CA PRO A 216 17.47 8.21 3.44
C PRO A 216 16.69 7.70 4.64
N GLU A 217 17.09 6.56 5.21
CA GLU A 217 16.41 5.94 6.36
C GLU A 217 16.62 6.74 7.64
N ILE A 218 17.82 7.25 7.87
CA ILE A 218 18.12 8.18 8.98
C ILE A 218 17.25 9.44 8.87
N ILE A 219 17.13 10.01 7.66
CA ILE A 219 16.29 11.19 7.42
C ILE A 219 14.81 10.88 7.68
N ALA A 220 14.33 9.71 7.24
CA ALA A 220 12.94 9.32 7.45
C ALA A 220 12.62 9.03 8.93
N ASP A 221 13.53 8.42 9.65
CA ASP A 221 13.45 8.21 11.10
C ASP A 221 13.39 9.55 11.86
N ALA A 222 14.31 10.47 11.53
CA ALA A 222 14.33 11.81 12.10
C ALA A 222 13.04 12.61 11.79
N ALA A 223 12.49 12.47 10.58
CA ALA A 223 11.21 13.08 10.19
C ALA A 223 10.05 12.52 11.02
N TYR A 224 10.01 11.21 11.23
CA TYR A 224 9.00 10.56 12.07
C TYR A 224 9.06 11.05 13.52
N HIS A 225 10.26 11.12 14.11
CA HIS A 225 10.44 11.63 15.48
C HIS A 225 10.05 13.11 15.60
N SER A 226 10.38 13.92 14.59
CA SER A 226 9.98 15.32 14.51
C SER A 226 8.46 15.48 14.45
N ALA A 227 7.78 14.67 13.63
CA ALA A 227 6.33 14.64 13.53
C ALA A 227 5.62 14.27 14.86
N ARG A 228 6.29 13.54 15.76
CA ARG A 228 5.73 13.15 17.06
C ARG A 228 5.96 14.16 18.17
N SER A 229 6.95 15.03 18.06
CA SER A 229 7.51 15.73 19.23
C SER A 229 7.43 17.26 19.18
N ALA A 230 7.22 17.85 18.00
CA ALA A 230 7.46 19.28 17.76
C ALA A 230 6.21 20.10 17.33
N ASP A 231 5.00 19.68 17.74
CA ASP A 231 3.72 20.26 17.26
C ASP A 231 3.66 20.40 15.73
N VAL A 232 4.36 19.50 15.04
CA VAL A 232 4.41 19.45 13.59
C VAL A 232 3.05 18.98 13.10
N VAL A 233 2.51 19.67 12.10
CA VAL A 233 1.17 19.38 11.56
C VAL A 233 1.22 18.54 10.28
N ALA A 234 2.38 18.48 9.61
CA ALA A 234 2.55 17.76 8.35
C ALA A 234 4.03 17.46 8.04
N LEU A 235 4.23 16.40 7.26
CA LEU A 235 5.47 16.16 6.50
C LEU A 235 5.24 16.60 5.05
N ALA A 236 6.18 17.33 4.47
CA ALA A 236 6.15 17.72 3.06
C ALA A 236 7.40 17.17 2.37
N VAL A 237 7.24 16.37 1.33
CA VAL A 237 8.34 15.65 0.69
C VAL A 237 8.37 15.85 -0.82
N GLY A 238 9.51 16.29 -1.35
CA GLY A 238 9.76 16.31 -2.79
C GLY A 238 10.23 14.93 -3.28
N THR A 239 9.62 14.39 -4.33
CA THR A 239 9.96 13.05 -4.82
C THR A 239 9.75 12.87 -6.33
N SER A 240 10.74 12.29 -7.01
CA SER A 240 10.66 11.99 -8.45
C SER A 240 10.20 10.56 -8.76
N SER A 241 10.41 9.61 -7.84
CA SER A 241 10.00 8.20 -7.99
C SER A 241 8.98 7.73 -6.95
N GLY A 242 8.67 8.56 -5.95
CA GLY A 242 7.85 8.21 -4.80
C GLY A 242 8.60 7.47 -3.69
N THR A 243 9.89 7.13 -3.87
CA THR A 243 10.66 6.35 -2.88
C THR A 243 10.74 7.05 -1.53
N SER A 244 10.99 8.37 -1.51
CA SER A 244 11.06 9.18 -0.29
C SER A 244 9.74 9.19 0.48
N ALA A 245 8.61 9.34 -0.24
CA ALA A 245 7.28 9.31 0.36
C ALA A 245 6.94 7.94 0.96
N ARG A 246 7.23 6.84 0.23
CA ARG A 246 7.08 5.47 0.74
C ARG A 246 7.94 5.21 1.96
N LEU A 247 9.16 5.73 1.96
CA LEU A 247 10.09 5.58 3.07
C LEU A 247 9.58 6.30 4.33
N LEU A 248 9.05 7.52 4.21
CA LEU A 248 8.40 8.21 5.34
C LEU A 248 7.15 7.46 5.82
N ALA A 249 6.32 7.01 4.88
CA ALA A 249 5.06 6.32 5.19
C ALA A 249 5.27 5.01 5.95
N ARG A 250 6.41 4.31 5.78
CA ARG A 250 6.69 3.04 6.48
C ARG A 250 6.63 3.18 8.00
N TYR A 251 7.02 4.34 8.52
CA TYR A 251 7.02 4.66 9.95
C TYR A 251 5.64 5.03 10.50
N ARG A 252 4.63 5.22 9.62
CA ARG A 252 3.27 5.63 9.98
C ARG A 252 3.23 6.89 10.86
N PRO A 253 3.82 8.02 10.41
CA PRO A 253 3.84 9.26 11.18
C PRO A 253 2.42 9.75 11.50
N PRO A 254 2.13 10.31 12.69
CA PRO A 254 0.78 10.67 13.10
C PRO A 254 0.16 11.87 12.35
N VAL A 255 0.87 12.40 11.35
CA VAL A 255 0.53 13.58 10.55
C VAL A 255 0.51 13.20 9.07
N PRO A 256 -0.25 13.92 8.22
CA PRO A 256 -0.26 13.67 6.78
C PRO A 256 1.12 13.89 6.15
N ILE A 257 1.38 13.16 5.07
CA ILE A 257 2.56 13.28 4.22
C ILE A 257 2.13 13.86 2.88
N TYR A 258 2.47 15.11 2.61
CA TYR A 258 2.22 15.75 1.31
C TYR A 258 3.40 15.47 0.38
N ALA A 259 3.18 14.66 -0.65
CA ALA A 259 4.23 14.22 -1.57
C ALA A 259 4.17 14.98 -2.90
N PHE A 260 5.15 15.83 -3.15
CA PHE A 260 5.25 16.68 -4.33
C PHE A 260 6.03 15.97 -5.43
N THR A 261 5.44 15.86 -6.61
CA THR A 261 6.05 15.20 -7.76
C THR A 261 5.61 15.83 -9.08
N ALA A 262 6.49 15.84 -10.07
CA ALA A 262 6.15 16.27 -11.44
C ALA A 262 5.50 15.16 -12.28
N SER A 263 5.50 13.91 -11.80
CA SER A 263 4.94 12.78 -12.52
C SER A 263 3.54 12.45 -12.02
N GLU A 264 2.53 12.61 -12.88
CA GLU A 264 1.17 12.16 -12.57
C GLU A 264 1.09 10.65 -12.28
N THR A 265 1.90 9.85 -12.98
CA THR A 265 1.99 8.40 -12.72
C THR A 265 2.50 8.11 -11.32
N VAL A 266 3.55 8.81 -10.87
CA VAL A 266 4.03 8.66 -9.49
C VAL A 266 2.99 9.14 -8.48
N ALA A 267 2.27 10.23 -8.78
CA ALA A 267 1.17 10.70 -7.93
C ALA A 267 0.08 9.64 -7.78
N ARG A 268 -0.40 9.03 -8.89
CA ARG A 268 -1.38 7.94 -8.85
C ARG A 268 -0.85 6.73 -8.08
N GLN A 269 0.41 6.36 -8.28
CA GLN A 269 1.05 5.24 -7.56
C GLN A 269 1.21 5.50 -6.05
N LEU A 270 1.36 6.76 -5.64
CA LEU A 270 1.43 7.13 -4.23
C LEU A 270 0.08 7.13 -3.52
N SER A 271 -1.04 7.16 -4.25
CA SER A 271 -2.38 7.19 -3.66
C SER A 271 -2.73 5.98 -2.78
N ILE A 272 -2.05 4.84 -2.98
CA ILE A 272 -2.22 3.62 -2.18
C ILE A 272 -1.32 3.58 -0.94
N VAL A 273 -0.38 4.52 -0.82
CA VAL A 273 0.61 4.54 0.24
C VAL A 273 0.02 5.22 1.47
N TRP A 274 0.12 4.56 2.62
CA TRP A 274 -0.46 5.03 3.87
C TRP A 274 -0.11 6.49 4.19
N GLY A 275 -1.12 7.30 4.50
CA GLY A 275 -0.95 8.68 4.97
C GLY A 275 -0.35 9.64 3.95
N VAL A 276 -0.10 9.19 2.70
CA VAL A 276 0.45 10.02 1.63
C VAL A 276 -0.68 10.65 0.83
N GLU A 277 -0.62 11.97 0.71
CA GLU A 277 -1.44 12.74 -0.21
C GLU A 277 -0.54 13.32 -1.31
N PRO A 278 -0.61 12.78 -2.53
CA PRO A 278 0.23 13.24 -3.63
C PRO A 278 -0.27 14.59 -4.19
N ILE A 279 0.67 15.48 -4.50
CA ILE A 279 0.42 16.79 -5.11
C ILE A 279 1.29 16.89 -6.36
N VAL A 280 0.64 17.06 -7.52
CA VAL A 280 1.36 17.26 -8.78
C VAL A 280 1.83 18.72 -8.84
N ALA A 281 3.14 18.90 -9.01
CA ALA A 281 3.79 20.20 -9.07
C ALA A 281 4.81 20.24 -10.21
N ALA A 282 5.25 21.44 -10.61
CA ALA A 282 6.32 21.57 -11.60
C ALA A 282 7.64 20.95 -11.09
N GLU A 283 8.55 20.62 -12.01
CA GLU A 283 9.90 20.23 -11.62
C GLU A 283 10.60 21.40 -10.92
N PHE A 284 11.29 21.10 -9.81
CA PHE A 284 12.05 22.09 -9.06
C PHE A 284 13.52 22.05 -9.50
N HIS A 285 14.17 23.21 -9.59
CA HIS A 285 15.57 23.31 -10.02
C HIS A 285 16.53 23.67 -8.88
N SER A 286 16.01 24.17 -7.77
CA SER A 286 16.78 24.44 -6.56
C SER A 286 16.03 24.04 -5.29
N THR A 287 16.77 23.91 -4.19
CA THR A 287 16.15 23.63 -2.89
C THR A 287 15.31 24.80 -2.38
N ASP A 288 15.75 26.04 -2.59
CA ASP A 288 15.02 27.22 -2.13
C ASP A 288 13.69 27.39 -2.87
N GLU A 289 13.71 27.18 -4.19
CA GLU A 289 12.50 27.14 -5.04
C GLU A 289 11.54 26.05 -4.57
N MET A 290 12.02 24.81 -4.40
CA MET A 290 11.22 23.70 -3.91
C MET A 290 10.52 24.03 -2.59
N LEU A 291 11.27 24.55 -1.61
CA LEU A 291 10.73 24.88 -0.29
C LEU A 291 9.66 25.99 -0.38
N HIS A 292 9.90 27.01 -1.20
CA HIS A 292 8.97 28.11 -1.39
C HIS A 292 7.67 27.66 -2.06
N GLU A 293 7.77 26.95 -3.17
CA GLU A 293 6.61 26.48 -3.93
C GLU A 293 5.78 25.45 -3.14
N MET A 294 6.44 24.53 -2.43
CA MET A 294 5.75 23.58 -1.55
C MET A 294 5.01 24.32 -0.43
N GLU A 295 5.62 25.32 0.22
CA GLU A 295 4.94 26.13 1.24
C GLU A 295 3.71 26.85 0.66
N THR A 296 3.88 27.54 -0.48
CA THR A 296 2.81 28.28 -1.15
C THR A 296 1.63 27.36 -1.47
N MET A 297 1.86 26.21 -2.12
CA MET A 297 0.81 25.26 -2.45
C MET A 297 0.08 24.71 -1.22
N LEU A 298 0.79 24.43 -0.12
CA LEU A 298 0.16 23.93 1.11
C LEU A 298 -0.71 24.99 1.78
N VAL A 299 -0.28 26.25 1.77
CA VAL A 299 -1.04 27.37 2.35
C VAL A 299 -2.27 27.68 1.49
N GLU A 300 -2.11 27.83 0.18
CA GLU A 300 -3.20 28.17 -0.75
C GLU A 300 -4.30 27.10 -0.77
N SER A 301 -3.92 25.83 -0.63
CA SER A 301 -4.88 24.73 -0.54
C SER A 301 -5.50 24.52 0.85
N GLY A 302 -5.09 25.30 1.85
CA GLY A 302 -5.61 25.21 3.22
C GLY A 302 -5.15 23.97 4.00
N ARG A 303 -4.14 23.25 3.49
CA ARG A 303 -3.55 22.06 4.12
C ARG A 303 -2.71 22.39 5.35
N VAL A 304 -2.11 23.59 5.37
CA VAL A 304 -1.37 24.15 6.50
C VAL A 304 -1.73 25.62 6.66
N ARG A 305 -1.48 26.18 7.85
CA ARG A 305 -1.79 27.57 8.20
C ARG A 305 -0.51 28.34 8.53
N PRO A 306 -0.53 29.68 8.41
CA PRO A 306 0.54 30.50 8.94
C PRO A 306 0.86 30.15 10.40
N ARG A 307 2.16 30.10 10.73
CA ARG A 307 2.72 29.73 12.04
C ARG A 307 2.72 28.25 12.40
N ASP A 308 2.13 27.38 11.57
CA ASP A 308 2.25 25.94 11.73
C ASP A 308 3.72 25.50 11.56
N SER A 309 4.10 24.44 12.28
CA SER A 309 5.39 23.77 12.11
C SER A 309 5.23 22.60 11.14
N ILE A 310 6.10 22.52 10.13
CA ILE A 310 6.16 21.39 9.20
C ILE A 310 7.58 20.88 9.07
N VAL A 311 7.73 19.64 8.60
CA VAL A 311 9.03 19.07 8.24
C VAL A 311 9.10 18.92 6.74
N PHE A 312 10.08 19.56 6.12
CA PHE A 312 10.44 19.32 4.73
C PHE A 312 11.46 18.20 4.63
N VAL A 313 11.25 17.30 3.66
CA VAL A 313 12.17 16.21 3.32
C VAL A 313 12.44 16.26 1.82
N ALA A 314 13.71 16.20 1.42
CA ALA A 314 14.08 16.16 0.01
C ALA A 314 15.43 15.50 -0.21
N GLY A 315 15.80 15.33 -1.47
CA GLY A 315 17.13 14.92 -1.90
C GLY A 315 17.87 16.04 -2.61
N GLN A 316 19.16 16.15 -2.34
CA GLN A 316 20.09 17.06 -3.03
C GLN A 316 21.16 16.25 -3.77
N PRO A 317 21.41 16.49 -5.07
CA PRO A 317 20.72 17.47 -5.94
C PRO A 317 19.24 17.15 -6.16
N VAL A 318 18.45 18.21 -6.37
CA VAL A 318 17.01 18.12 -6.62
C VAL A 318 16.75 17.38 -7.94
N GLY A 319 15.70 16.57 -7.99
CA GLY A 319 15.30 15.79 -9.17
C GLY A 319 16.02 14.44 -9.31
N LEU A 320 17.18 14.26 -8.67
CA LEU A 320 17.91 12.99 -8.71
C LEU A 320 17.15 11.90 -7.93
N ARG A 321 16.98 10.72 -8.54
CA ARG A 321 16.34 9.57 -7.87
C ARG A 321 17.24 9.03 -6.76
N GLY A 322 16.64 8.65 -5.62
CA GLY A 322 17.34 7.98 -4.52
C GLY A 322 18.23 8.88 -3.64
N SER A 323 18.21 10.20 -3.83
CA SER A 323 19.12 11.14 -3.16
C SER A 323 18.61 11.71 -1.84
N THR A 324 17.59 11.12 -1.19
CA THR A 324 16.99 11.70 0.03
C THR A 324 18.03 11.84 1.15
N ASN A 325 18.39 13.08 1.48
CA ASN A 325 19.50 13.40 2.36
C ASN A 325 19.31 14.71 3.14
N MET A 326 18.16 15.38 3.01
CA MET A 326 17.89 16.65 3.67
C MET A 326 16.57 16.62 4.45
N LEU A 327 16.62 17.17 5.67
CA LEU A 327 15.47 17.44 6.52
C LEU A 327 15.53 18.89 6.99
N LYS A 328 14.40 19.61 6.93
CA LYS A 328 14.27 20.96 7.48
C LYS A 328 12.98 21.08 8.29
N LEU A 329 13.11 21.34 9.59
CA LEU A 329 12.01 21.84 10.41
C LEU A 329 11.77 23.31 10.06
N HIS A 330 10.54 23.63 9.66
CA HIS A 330 10.19 24.95 9.14
C HIS A 330 8.89 25.44 9.73
N ARG A 331 8.81 26.76 9.98
CA ARG A 331 7.61 27.42 10.44
C ARG A 331 7.02 28.26 9.32
N ILE A 332 5.78 27.97 8.94
CA ILE A 332 5.06 28.65 7.85
C ILE A 332 4.98 30.16 8.12
N GLY A 333 5.32 30.98 7.13
CA GLY A 333 5.31 32.44 7.22
C GLY A 333 6.48 33.06 8.00
N GLY A 334 7.45 32.26 8.44
CA GLY A 334 8.64 32.72 9.18
C GLY A 334 9.64 33.55 8.36
N LEU A 335 9.40 33.76 7.07
CA LEU A 335 10.22 34.60 6.19
C LEU A 335 9.81 36.09 6.20
N SER A 336 8.85 36.49 7.02
CA SER A 336 8.57 37.91 7.26
C SER A 336 9.55 38.47 8.28
N LYS A 337 10.43 39.37 7.82
CA LYS A 337 11.26 40.25 8.68
C LYS A 337 10.42 41.04 9.67
#